data_AF-A0A3B8RV07-F1
#
_entry.id   AF-A0A3B8RV07-F1
#
_cell.length_a   1.000
_cell.length_b   1.000
_cell.length_c   1.000
_cell.angle_alpha   90.00
_cell.angle_beta   90.00
_cell.angle_gamma   90.00
#
_symmetry.space_group_name_H-M   'P 1'
#
loop_
_entity.id
_entity.type
_entity.pdbx_description
1 polymer ?
#
loop_
_entity_poly.entity_id
_entity_poly.type
_entity_poly.pdbx_seq_one_letter_code
_entity_poly.pdbx_strand_id
1 'polypeptide(L)'
;MGENPVRFFLAARSSEVSQDLIEKINLEQRKEKRESDHYEERDLHPLLTYFAYSNPAFNRGRNIFTKTIFHEKSKKSGYSEWLHPDLVGFYLPIEEWNENLVEFNRISDNNALKLFSFEL
;
A
#
# COMPACT_ATOMS: atom_id res chain seq x y z
N MET A 1 -12.94 -15.08 14.97
CA MET A 1 -14.31 -15.10 15.53
C MET A 1 -15.26 -14.73 14.40
N GLY A 2 -16.34 -15.49 14.18
CA GLY A 2 -17.18 -15.36 12.97
C GLY A 2 -17.97 -14.06 12.93
N GLU A 3 -17.89 -13.34 11.81
CA GLU A 3 -18.46 -12.00 11.62
C GLU A 3 -19.99 -11.97 11.51
N ASN A 4 -20.66 -13.13 11.40
CA ASN A 4 -22.12 -13.21 11.34
C ASN A 4 -22.66 -14.49 12.01
N PRO A 5 -22.90 -14.50 13.33
CA PRO A 5 -23.56 -15.62 13.98
C PRO A 5 -25.01 -15.74 13.50
N VAL A 6 -25.38 -16.94 13.06
CA VAL A 6 -26.76 -17.23 12.62
C VAL A 6 -27.69 -17.13 13.84
N ARG A 7 -28.66 -16.22 13.77
CA ARG A 7 -29.67 -16.04 14.81
C ARG A 7 -30.90 -16.88 14.47
N PHE A 8 -31.31 -17.75 15.38
CA PHE A 8 -32.53 -18.52 15.27
C PHE A 8 -33.53 -18.06 16.32
N PHE A 9 -34.81 -18.07 15.96
CA PHE A 9 -35.91 -17.79 16.89
C PHE A 9 -36.80 -19.03 17.01
N LEU A 10 -37.25 -19.34 18.23
CA LEU A 10 -38.08 -20.51 18.49
C LEU A 10 -39.48 -20.28 17.91
N ALA A 11 -39.88 -21.11 16.94
CA ALA A 11 -41.20 -21.01 16.30
C ALA A 11 -42.38 -21.06 17.28
N ALA A 12 -42.22 -21.77 18.41
CA ALA A 12 -43.22 -21.87 19.48
C ALA A 12 -43.50 -20.54 20.20
N ARG A 13 -42.62 -19.54 20.08
CA ARG A 13 -42.76 -18.21 20.70
C ARG A 13 -43.03 -17.11 19.70
N SER A 14 -43.49 -17.45 18.50
CA SER A 14 -43.77 -16.48 17.42
C SER A 14 -44.80 -15.41 17.81
N SER A 15 -45.72 -15.73 18.73
CA SER A 15 -46.71 -14.82 19.28
C SER A 15 -46.14 -13.73 20.21
N GLU A 16 -44.93 -13.90 20.74
CA GLU A 16 -44.25 -12.91 21.58
C GLU A 16 -43.62 -11.78 20.76
N VAL A 17 -43.55 -11.92 19.44
CA VAL A 17 -42.91 -10.95 18.55
C VAL A 17 -43.97 -10.07 17.89
N SER A 18 -44.03 -8.80 18.32
CA SER A 18 -44.91 -7.81 17.70
C SER A 18 -44.40 -7.39 16.31
N GLN A 19 -45.31 -7.08 15.39
CA GLN A 19 -44.96 -6.62 14.03
C GLN A 19 -44.07 -5.36 14.03
N ASP A 20 -44.29 -4.45 14.98
CA ASP A 20 -43.45 -3.24 15.15
C ASP A 20 -41.99 -3.56 15.52
N LEU A 21 -41.76 -4.64 16.28
CA LEU A 21 -40.41 -5.09 16.63
C LEU A 21 -39.70 -5.65 15.39
N ILE A 22 -40.43 -6.39 14.55
CA ILE A 22 -39.90 -6.94 13.30
C ILE A 22 -39.52 -5.80 12.35
N GLU A 23 -40.36 -4.79 12.20
CA GLU A 23 -40.05 -3.63 11.36
C GLU A 23 -38.85 -2.84 11.87
N LYS A 24 -38.74 -2.60 13.18
CA LYS A 24 -37.57 -1.92 13.77
C LYS A 24 -36.27 -2.70 13.55
N ILE A 25 -36.28 -4.02 13.76
CA ILE A 25 -35.11 -4.88 13.53
C ILE A 25 -34.68 -4.82 12.05
N ASN A 26 -35.63 -4.89 11.12
CA ASN A 26 -35.34 -4.79 9.68
C ASN A 26 -34.81 -3.40 9.29
N LEU A 27 -35.35 -2.32 9.88
CA LEU A 27 -34.88 -0.94 9.67
C LEU A 27 -33.46 -0.72 10.20
N GLU A 28 -33.11 -1.31 11.34
CA GLU A 28 -31.75 -1.27 11.89
C GLU A 28 -30.76 -2.10 11.06
N GLN A 29 -31.16 -3.29 10.59
CA GLN A 29 -30.33 -4.11 9.70
C GLN A 29 -30.05 -3.44 8.34
N ARG A 30 -30.99 -2.65 7.81
CA ARG A 30 -30.75 -1.86 6.58
C ARG A 30 -29.82 -0.67 6.79
N LYS A 31 -29.63 -0.22 8.05
CA LYS A 31 -28.91 1.02 8.36
C LYS A 31 -27.39 0.88 8.50
N GLU A 32 -26.82 -0.32 8.51
CA GLU A 32 -25.37 -0.47 8.63
C GLU A 32 -24.81 -1.51 7.65
N LYS A 33 -24.68 -1.11 6.39
CA LYS A 33 -23.51 -1.51 5.61
C LYS A 33 -22.70 -0.25 5.41
N ARG A 34 -21.84 0.07 6.38
CA ARG A 34 -20.79 1.07 6.16
C ARG A 34 -20.03 0.58 4.94
N GLU A 35 -19.90 1.40 3.91
CA GLU A 35 -19.02 1.06 2.80
C GLU A 35 -17.66 0.77 3.41
N SER A 36 -17.20 -0.48 3.27
CA SER A 36 -15.85 -0.83 3.68
C SER A 36 -14.93 -0.03 2.77
N ASP A 37 -14.09 0.84 3.33
CA ASP A 37 -13.05 1.51 2.57
C ASP A 37 -12.26 0.44 1.81
N HIS A 38 -12.35 0.47 0.48
CA HIS A 38 -11.62 -0.44 -0.39
C HIS A 38 -10.25 0.17 -0.62
N TYR A 39 -9.23 -0.46 -0.05
CA TYR A 39 -7.84 -0.09 -0.27
C TYR A 39 -7.17 -1.15 -1.15
N GLU A 40 -6.44 -0.68 -2.16
CA GLU A 40 -5.50 -1.49 -2.92
C GLU A 40 -4.10 -1.35 -2.29
N GLU A 41 -3.23 -2.34 -2.53
CA GLU A 41 -1.83 -2.29 -2.08
C GLU A 41 -1.12 -0.99 -2.50
N ARG A 42 -1.47 -0.47 -3.69
CA ARG A 42 -0.95 0.79 -4.24
C ARG A 42 -1.24 2.01 -3.39
N ASP A 43 -2.28 1.98 -2.56
CA ASP A 43 -2.58 3.07 -1.65
C ASP A 43 -1.51 3.21 -0.55
N LEU A 44 -0.67 2.19 -0.35
CA LEU A 44 0.50 2.24 0.54
C LEU A 44 1.72 2.91 -0.11
N HIS A 45 1.76 3.03 -1.44
CA HIS A 45 2.93 3.55 -2.15
C HIS A 45 3.29 4.99 -1.74
N PRO A 46 2.33 5.93 -1.59
CA PRO A 46 2.62 7.27 -1.10
C PRO A 46 3.17 7.28 0.33
N LEU A 47 2.67 6.38 1.20
CA LEU A 47 3.14 6.26 2.58
C LEU A 47 4.58 5.77 2.63
N LEU A 48 4.90 4.71 1.87
CA LEU A 48 6.27 4.21 1.74
C LEU A 48 7.20 5.26 1.13
N THR A 49 6.73 5.98 0.10
CA THR A 49 7.49 7.07 -0.54
C THR A 49 7.82 8.16 0.46
N TYR A 50 6.83 8.60 1.25
CA TYR A 50 7.04 9.60 2.28
C TYR A 50 8.03 9.10 3.34
N PHE A 51 7.91 7.85 3.79
CA PHE A 51 8.84 7.25 4.73
C PHE A 51 10.27 7.21 4.18
N ALA A 52 10.48 6.71 2.96
CA ALA A 52 11.80 6.59 2.35
C ALA A 52 12.46 7.97 2.10
N TYR A 53 11.65 8.99 1.81
CA TYR A 53 12.13 10.35 1.62
C TYR A 53 12.44 11.08 2.93
N SER A 54 11.53 11.02 3.91
CA SER A 54 11.57 11.88 5.10
C SER A 54 12.27 11.27 6.31
N ASN A 55 12.45 9.94 6.36
CA ASN A 55 13.01 9.29 7.54
C ASN A 55 14.56 9.41 7.57
N PRO A 56 15.14 10.17 8.50
CA PRO A 56 16.59 10.34 8.57
C PRO A 56 17.33 9.06 8.98
N ALA A 57 16.67 8.10 9.64
CA ALA A 57 17.32 6.85 10.03
C ALA A 57 17.46 5.86 8.86
N PHE A 58 16.57 5.92 7.85
CA PHE A 58 16.47 4.89 6.82
C PHE A 58 17.68 4.87 5.86
N ASN A 59 18.18 6.04 5.47
CA ASN A 59 19.33 6.17 4.57
C ASN A 59 20.37 7.17 5.10
N ARG A 60 20.64 7.13 6.41
CA ARG A 60 21.64 7.98 7.07
C ARG A 60 21.46 9.48 6.79
N GLY A 61 20.23 9.94 6.85
CA GLY A 61 19.86 11.35 6.66
C GLY A 61 19.71 11.79 5.21
N ARG A 62 19.83 10.86 4.24
CA ARG A 62 19.77 11.17 2.81
C ARG A 62 18.43 10.78 2.21
N ASN A 63 17.83 11.71 1.48
CA ASN A 63 16.53 11.51 0.86
C ASN A 63 16.61 10.44 -0.24
N ILE A 64 15.63 9.54 -0.28
CA ILE A 64 15.44 8.59 -1.38
C ILE A 64 14.23 9.03 -2.20
N PHE A 65 14.41 9.07 -3.51
CA PHE A 65 13.31 9.29 -4.45
C PHE A 65 12.80 7.94 -4.94
N THR A 66 11.48 7.75 -4.89
CA THR A 66 10.83 6.49 -5.24
C THR A 66 9.93 6.65 -6.47
N LYS A 67 9.72 5.54 -7.16
CA LYS A 67 8.81 5.45 -8.29
C LYS A 67 8.15 4.07 -8.33
N THR A 68 6.82 4.06 -8.43
CA THR A 68 6.03 2.86 -8.63
C THR A 68 6.32 2.23 -10.00
N ILE A 69 6.47 0.92 -10.01
CA ILE A 69 6.51 0.09 -11.21
C ILE A 69 5.08 -0.38 -11.51
N PHE A 70 4.65 -0.23 -12.77
CA PHE A 70 3.30 -0.61 -13.21
C PHE A 70 3.39 -1.82 -14.14
N HIS A 71 3.17 -3.01 -13.58
CA HIS A 71 3.32 -4.29 -14.30
C HIS A 71 2.20 -4.54 -15.31
N GLU A 72 1.04 -3.91 -15.12
CA GLU A 72 -0.16 -4.00 -15.96
C GLU A 72 0.04 -3.56 -17.43
N LYS A 73 1.12 -2.83 -17.73
CA LYS A 73 1.43 -2.35 -19.09
C LYS A 73 2.30 -3.32 -19.91
N SER A 74 2.69 -4.47 -19.36
CA SER A 74 3.53 -5.44 -20.06
C SER A 74 2.75 -6.18 -21.16
N LYS A 75 3.17 -6.02 -22.42
CA LYS A 75 2.59 -6.71 -23.59
C LYS A 75 3.08 -8.16 -23.75
N LYS A 76 3.94 -8.66 -22.87
CA LYS A 76 4.52 -10.01 -22.99
C LYS A 76 3.71 -11.01 -22.16
N SER A 77 2.99 -11.90 -22.85
CA SER A 77 2.34 -13.06 -22.24
C SER A 77 3.38 -14.16 -21.95
N GLY A 78 3.96 -14.17 -20.75
CA GLY A 78 4.86 -15.24 -20.32
C GLY A 78 5.24 -15.11 -18.84
N TYR A 79 5.74 -16.21 -18.26
CA TYR A 79 6.20 -16.44 -16.87
C TYR A 79 7.10 -15.32 -16.28
N SER A 80 6.55 -14.12 -16.09
CA SER A 80 7.24 -12.90 -15.66
C SER A 80 6.60 -12.29 -14.42
N GLU A 81 5.78 -13.05 -13.70
CA GLU A 81 5.02 -12.57 -12.54
C GLU A 81 5.93 -12.18 -11.35
N TRP A 82 7.25 -12.45 -11.43
CA TRP A 82 8.22 -12.19 -10.34
C TRP A 82 9.51 -11.50 -10.80
N LEU A 83 9.47 -10.63 -11.81
CA LEU A 83 10.69 -9.98 -12.34
C LEU A 83 10.94 -8.56 -11.85
N HIS A 84 9.94 -7.87 -11.29
CA HIS A 84 10.05 -6.44 -10.99
C HIS A 84 9.41 -6.10 -9.64
N PRO A 85 10.07 -5.27 -8.81
CA PRO A 85 9.52 -4.84 -7.53
C PRO A 85 8.33 -3.89 -7.72
N ASP A 86 7.53 -3.70 -6.67
CA ASP A 86 6.39 -2.76 -6.69
C ASP A 86 6.86 -1.32 -6.77
N LEU A 87 7.90 -0.98 -6.01
CA LEU A 87 8.56 0.32 -6.01
C LEU A 87 10.06 0.19 -6.21
N VAL A 88 10.62 1.12 -6.97
CA VAL A 88 12.08 1.35 -7.02
C VAL A 88 12.41 2.69 -6.39
N GLY A 89 13.46 2.73 -5.59
CA GLY A 89 14.04 3.94 -5.03
C GLY A 89 15.44 4.19 -5.55
N PHE A 90 15.85 5.45 -5.60
CA PHE A 90 17.25 5.80 -5.85
C PHE A 90 17.73 6.94 -4.96
N TYR A 91 19.02 6.89 -4.64
CA TYR A 91 19.76 7.99 -4.03
C TYR A 91 20.96 8.32 -4.91
N LEU A 92 21.19 9.62 -5.10
CA LEU A 92 22.29 10.12 -5.89
C LEU A 92 22.82 11.42 -5.23
N PRO A 93 24.10 11.48 -4.83
CA PRO A 93 24.65 12.60 -4.07
C PRO A 93 25.03 13.83 -4.92
N ILE A 94 24.45 14.01 -6.10
CA ILE A 94 24.89 15.06 -7.05
C ILE A 94 24.75 16.46 -6.46
N GLU A 95 23.66 16.75 -5.74
CA GLU A 95 23.44 18.07 -5.13
C GLU A 95 24.40 18.36 -3.97
N GLU A 96 24.97 17.32 -3.35
CA GLU A 96 25.91 17.44 -2.24
C GLU A 96 27.37 17.59 -2.71
N TRP A 97 27.64 17.31 -3.99
CA TRP A 97 29.00 17.22 -4.52
C TRP A 97 29.48 18.53 -5.13
N ASN A 98 30.73 18.87 -4.84
CA ASN A 98 31.43 19.92 -5.57
C ASN A 98 31.94 19.40 -6.92
N GLU A 99 32.26 20.31 -7.85
CA GLU A 99 32.72 19.97 -9.20
C GLU A 99 33.94 19.02 -9.21
N ASN A 100 34.87 19.19 -8.26
CA ASN A 100 36.06 18.34 -8.16
C ASN A 100 35.71 16.89 -7.79
N LEU A 101 34.72 16.68 -6.91
CA LEU A 101 34.24 15.36 -6.52
C LEU A 101 33.47 14.69 -7.67
N VAL A 102 32.68 15.46 -8.41
CA VAL A 102 31.99 14.96 -9.62
C VAL A 102 33.02 14.48 -10.64
N GLU A 103 34.05 15.28 -10.90
CA GLU A 103 35.11 14.93 -11.84
C GLU A 103 35.94 13.73 -11.37
N PHE A 104 36.28 13.67 -10.08
CA PHE A 104 36.96 12.52 -9.50
C PHE A 104 36.13 11.24 -9.64
N ASN A 105 34.82 11.30 -9.37
CA ASN A 105 33.93 10.15 -9.49
C ASN A 105 33.83 9.68 -10.95
N ARG A 106 33.80 10.62 -11.90
CA ARG A 106 33.83 10.34 -13.35
C ARG A 106 35.10 9.62 -13.78
N ILE A 107 36.26 10.06 -13.28
CA ILE A 107 37.56 9.45 -13.58
C ILE A 107 37.68 8.07 -12.92
N SER A 108 37.12 7.90 -11.72
CA SER A 108 37.24 6.68 -10.92
C SER A 108 36.26 5.58 -11.34
N ASP A 109 35.40 5.82 -12.32
CA ASP A 109 34.29 4.94 -12.76
C ASP A 109 33.47 4.37 -11.59
N ASN A 110 33.31 5.18 -10.54
CA ASN A 110 32.62 4.76 -9.33
C ASN A 110 31.14 5.12 -9.44
N ASN A 111 30.28 4.14 -9.19
CA ASN A 111 28.84 4.34 -9.28
C ASN A 111 28.32 4.94 -7.98
N ALA A 112 28.10 6.26 -8.00
CA ALA A 112 27.51 7.01 -6.90
C ALA A 112 26.01 6.71 -6.68
N LEU A 113 25.36 6.10 -7.68
CA LEU A 113 23.95 5.75 -7.63
C LEU A 113 23.74 4.55 -6.71
N LYS A 114 22.86 4.72 -5.73
CA LYS A 114 22.36 3.62 -4.92
C LYS A 114 20.91 3.35 -5.28
N LEU A 115 20.60 2.10 -5.63
CA LEU A 115 19.25 1.64 -5.94
C LEU A 115 18.65 0.87 -4.77
N PHE A 116 17.33 0.96 -4.64
CA PHE A 116 16.51 0.28 -3.65
C PHE A 116 15.32 -0.37 -4.36
N SER A 117 14.93 -1.55 -3.91
CA SER A 117 13.72 -2.26 -4.33
C SER A 117 12.81 -2.44 -3.13
N PHE A 118 11.51 -2.24 -3.33
CA PHE A 118 10.50 -2.41 -2.30
C PHE A 118 9.39 -3.33 -2.82
N GLU A 119 9.00 -4.28 -1.98
CA GLU A 119 7.85 -5.17 -2.15
C GLU A 119 6.84 -4.82 -1.05
N LEU A 120 5.55 -4.80 -1.37
CA LEU A 120 4.48 -4.42 -0.44
C LEU A 120 3.40 -5.49 -0.25
#